data_AF-A0A3D6ETF8-F1
#
_entry.id   AF-A0A3D6ETF8-F1
#
_cell.length_a   1.000
_cell.length_b   1.000
_cell.length_c   1.000
_cell.angle_alpha   90.00
_cell.angle_beta   90.00
_cell.angle_gamma   90.00
#
_symmetry.space_group_name_H-M   'P 1'
#
loop_
_entity.id
_entity.type
_entity.pdbx_description
1 polymer ?
#
loop_
_entity_poly.entity_id
_entity_poly.type
_entity_poly.pdbx_seq_one_letter_code
_entity_poly.pdbx_strand_id
1 'polypeptide(L)'
;MKQLIFLLFFVPLLSSAQTPELIFVFLNKRTDKAELPEAEVKKIMEGHLANIERLAKEGKLISAGPFDGGGGIFIFRSKSIEQVKEWLQTDPGVQANRWRIEVLPYFPHVGGACAVTEPYEMTSYHFIRYTTNIAKFNIQDAPRIFKKHDDYLKEIIKTGNVITEATFGDDEGGILIMKGDLDKAVIETDPAVREGLLQIEIQKLWIAKGGLCEK
;
A
#
# COMPACT_ATOMS: atom_id res chain seq x y z
N MET A 1 -16.79 -11.26 -63.10
CA MET A 1 -16.11 -11.76 -61.88
C MET A 1 -16.43 -10.80 -60.75
N LYS A 2 -17.12 -11.25 -59.70
CA LYS A 2 -17.59 -10.41 -58.58
C LYS A 2 -16.41 -10.03 -57.69
N GLN A 3 -16.18 -8.74 -57.48
CA GLN A 3 -15.26 -8.26 -56.45
C GLN A 3 -15.90 -8.48 -55.07
N LEU A 4 -15.24 -9.28 -54.25
CA LEU A 4 -15.64 -9.60 -52.88
C LEU A 4 -15.16 -8.46 -51.98
N ILE A 5 -16.09 -7.67 -51.45
CA ILE A 5 -15.80 -6.63 -50.45
C ILE A 5 -15.57 -7.35 -49.11
N PHE A 6 -14.34 -7.30 -48.61
CA PHE A 6 -14.00 -7.76 -47.26
C PHE A 6 -14.46 -6.70 -46.25
N LEU A 7 -15.54 -6.99 -45.51
CA LEU A 7 -15.98 -6.19 -44.38
C LEU A 7 -15.07 -6.53 -43.18
N LEU A 8 -14.12 -5.66 -42.86
CA LEU A 8 -13.29 -5.75 -41.66
C LEU A 8 -14.15 -5.39 -40.43
N PHE A 9 -14.59 -6.40 -39.67
CA PHE A 9 -15.15 -6.22 -38.35
C PHE A 9 -14.03 -5.81 -37.38
N PHE A 10 -14.00 -4.54 -37.01
CA PHE A 10 -13.15 -4.02 -35.94
C PHE A 10 -13.76 -4.46 -34.61
N VAL A 11 -13.25 -5.55 -34.03
CA VAL A 11 -13.58 -5.96 -32.66
C VAL A 11 -12.71 -5.13 -31.72
N PRO A 12 -13.25 -4.21 -30.92
CA PRO A 12 -12.44 -3.50 -29.95
C PRO A 12 -11.95 -4.49 -28.88
N LEU A 13 -10.63 -4.63 -28.77
CA LEU A 13 -9.99 -5.24 -27.61
C LEU A 13 -10.30 -4.36 -26.39
N LEU A 14 -11.32 -4.76 -25.63
CA LEU A 14 -11.53 -4.24 -24.29
C LEU A 14 -10.36 -4.71 -23.43
N SER A 15 -9.38 -3.83 -23.24
CA SER A 15 -8.32 -4.04 -22.26
C SER A 15 -8.97 -4.06 -20.87
N SER A 16 -8.98 -5.21 -20.19
CA SER A 16 -9.50 -5.29 -18.83
C SER A 16 -8.45 -4.74 -17.86
N ALA A 17 -8.43 -3.42 -17.68
CA ALA A 17 -7.75 -2.86 -16.52
C ALA A 17 -8.44 -3.42 -15.26
N GLN A 18 -7.68 -4.14 -14.42
CA GLN A 18 -8.21 -4.73 -13.20
C GLN A 18 -8.63 -3.60 -12.25
N THR A 19 -9.93 -3.42 -12.02
CA THR A 19 -10.40 -2.43 -11.05
C THR A 19 -10.01 -2.88 -9.64
N PRO A 20 -9.24 -2.07 -8.87
CA PRO A 20 -8.93 -2.41 -7.48
C PRO A 20 -10.21 -2.47 -6.66
N GLU A 21 -10.29 -3.37 -5.69
CA GLU A 21 -11.39 -3.40 -4.70
C GLU A 21 -11.00 -2.72 -3.38
N LEU A 22 -9.72 -2.40 -3.25
CA LEU A 22 -9.10 -1.77 -2.09
C LEU A 22 -8.18 -0.63 -2.56
N ILE A 23 -8.10 0.42 -1.74
CA ILE A 23 -7.21 1.56 -1.96
C ILE A 23 -6.29 1.68 -0.75
N PHE A 24 -4.98 1.74 -0.99
CA PHE A 24 -3.96 1.93 0.02
C PHE A 24 -3.62 3.42 0.13
N VAL A 25 -3.45 3.91 1.36
CA VAL A 25 -3.07 5.29 1.61
C VAL A 25 -1.87 5.32 2.52
N PHE A 26 -0.81 6.01 2.09
CA PHE A 26 0.30 6.36 2.96
C PHE A 26 0.08 7.74 3.57
N LEU A 27 0.31 7.83 4.89
CA LEU A 27 0.42 9.07 5.63
C LEU A 27 1.91 9.33 5.85
N ASN A 28 2.61 9.75 4.79
CA ASN A 28 4.07 9.91 4.84
C ASN A 28 4.44 11.08 5.78
N LYS A 29 5.41 10.84 6.67
CA LYS A 29 5.85 11.83 7.65
C LYS A 29 6.37 13.09 6.96
N ARG A 30 5.96 14.24 7.50
CA ARG A 30 6.48 15.55 7.09
C ARG A 30 7.44 16.12 8.13
N THR A 31 8.60 16.54 7.65
CA THR A 31 9.59 17.33 8.41
C THR A 31 9.35 18.84 8.27
N ASP A 32 8.63 19.26 7.23
CA ASP A 32 8.35 20.66 6.85
C ASP A 32 6.92 21.12 7.23
N LYS A 33 6.27 20.41 8.15
CA LYS A 33 4.92 20.76 8.62
C LYS A 33 4.96 22.00 9.51
N ALA A 34 3.91 22.81 9.46
CA ALA A 34 3.80 23.99 10.34
C ALA A 34 3.95 23.60 11.82
N GLU A 35 4.70 24.41 12.56
CA GLU A 35 4.76 24.32 14.01
C GLU A 35 3.45 24.90 14.57
N LEU A 36 2.80 24.13 15.43
CA LEU A 36 1.53 24.49 16.05
C LEU A 36 1.66 24.31 17.56
N PRO A 37 0.92 25.07 18.37
CA PRO A 37 0.84 24.85 19.81
C PRO A 37 0.43 23.41 20.14
N GLU A 38 0.97 22.86 21.23
CA GLU A 38 0.70 21.47 21.64
C GLU A 38 -0.80 21.17 21.79
N ALA A 39 -1.56 22.09 22.39
CA ALA A 39 -3.00 21.97 22.54
C ALA A 39 -3.73 21.87 21.19
N GLU A 40 -3.25 22.57 20.16
CA GLU A 40 -3.81 22.51 18.81
C GLU A 40 -3.46 21.18 18.14
N VAL A 41 -2.21 20.73 18.26
CA VAL A 41 -1.79 19.41 17.76
C VAL A 41 -2.61 18.30 18.40
N LYS A 42 -2.83 18.35 19.72
CA LYS A 42 -3.64 17.38 20.45
C LYS A 42 -5.07 17.33 19.90
N LYS A 43 -5.72 18.48 19.74
CA LYS A 43 -7.08 18.58 19.18
C LYS A 43 -7.16 18.00 17.76
N ILE A 44 -6.15 18.27 16.92
CA ILE A 44 -6.06 17.71 15.56
C ILE A 44 -5.96 16.18 15.62
N MET A 45 -5.11 15.64 16.48
CA MET A 45 -4.92 14.19 16.60
C MET A 45 -6.13 13.47 17.21
N GLU A 46 -6.83 14.08 18.17
CA GLU A 46 -8.10 13.56 18.67
C GLU A 46 -9.15 13.49 17.55
N GLY A 47 -9.25 14.54 16.74
CA GLY A 47 -10.13 14.56 15.57
C GLY A 47 -9.75 13.53 14.50
N HIS A 48 -8.46 13.31 14.28
CA HIS A 48 -7.95 12.26 13.39
C HIS A 48 -8.39 10.86 13.84
N LEU A 49 -8.22 10.53 15.13
CA LEU A 49 -8.65 9.25 15.69
C LEU A 49 -10.17 9.07 15.62
N ALA A 50 -10.95 10.10 15.95
CA ALA A 50 -12.41 10.08 15.82
C ALA A 50 -12.86 9.87 14.36
N ASN A 51 -12.13 10.43 13.40
CA ASN A 51 -12.41 10.24 11.98
C ASN A 51 -12.15 8.81 11.53
N ILE A 52 -11.03 8.21 11.96
CA ILE A 52 -10.71 6.79 11.73
C ILE A 52 -11.84 5.91 12.25
N GLU A 53 -12.28 6.12 13.50
CA GLU A 53 -13.36 5.33 14.12
C GLU A 53 -14.67 5.47 13.34
N ARG A 54 -15.05 6.69 12.94
CA ARG A 54 -16.25 6.93 12.14
C ARG A 54 -16.18 6.21 10.79
N LEU A 55 -15.08 6.36 10.05
CA LEU A 55 -14.92 5.73 8.73
C LEU A 55 -14.85 4.20 8.83
N ALA A 56 -14.33 3.65 9.92
CA ALA A 56 -14.37 2.22 10.21
C ALA A 56 -15.80 1.73 10.47
N LYS A 57 -16.58 2.45 11.28
CA LYS A 57 -18.02 2.14 11.53
C LYS A 57 -18.87 2.22 10.27
N GLU A 58 -18.53 3.13 9.35
CA GLU A 58 -19.17 3.24 8.04
C GLU A 58 -18.75 2.14 7.05
N GLY A 59 -17.81 1.25 7.44
CA GLY A 59 -17.29 0.17 6.59
C GLY A 59 -16.40 0.65 5.44
N LYS A 60 -15.95 1.91 5.49
CA LYS A 60 -15.12 2.54 4.47
C LYS A 60 -13.64 2.23 4.70
N LEU A 61 -13.18 2.47 5.93
CA LEU A 61 -11.80 2.20 6.35
C LEU A 61 -11.75 0.81 6.98
N ILE A 62 -10.97 -0.10 6.40
CA ILE A 62 -10.90 -1.50 6.85
C ILE A 62 -9.77 -1.70 7.85
N SER A 63 -8.62 -1.10 7.56
CA SER A 63 -7.41 -1.26 8.38
C SER A 63 -6.67 0.07 8.48
N ALA A 64 -6.15 0.36 9.66
CA ALA A 64 -5.37 1.56 9.93
C ALA A 64 -4.27 1.22 10.94
N GLY A 65 -3.09 1.82 10.77
CA GLY A 65 -1.99 1.60 11.69
C GLY A 65 -0.89 2.65 11.55
N PRO A 66 -0.39 3.24 12.64
CA PRO A 66 0.75 4.14 12.59
C PRO A 66 2.06 3.38 12.34
N PHE A 67 3.03 4.08 11.76
CA PHE A 67 4.42 3.67 11.79
C PHE A 67 5.13 4.22 13.03
N ASP A 68 6.13 3.47 13.51
CA ASP A 68 7.06 3.99 14.52
C ASP A 68 7.74 5.27 14.01
N GLY A 69 7.76 6.30 14.87
CA GLY A 69 8.36 7.60 14.51
C GLY A 69 7.46 8.51 13.68
N GLY A 70 6.23 8.09 13.37
CA GLY A 70 5.16 8.92 12.81
C GLY A 70 4.79 8.58 11.37
N GLY A 71 3.60 9.03 10.97
CA GLY A 71 2.98 8.56 9.74
C GLY A 71 2.24 7.25 9.95
N GLY A 72 1.83 6.61 8.87
CA GLY A 72 1.10 5.35 8.93
C GLY A 72 0.44 4.98 7.62
N ILE A 73 -0.47 4.02 7.70
CA ILE A 73 -1.23 3.52 6.57
C ILE A 73 -2.73 3.54 6.85
N PHE A 74 -3.51 3.65 5.78
CA PHE A 74 -4.91 3.26 5.74
C PHE A 74 -5.16 2.31 4.57
N ILE A 75 -6.11 1.39 4.75
CA ILE A 75 -6.63 0.55 3.67
C ILE A 75 -8.15 0.73 3.61
N PHE A 76 -8.63 1.33 2.52
CA PHE A 76 -10.04 1.60 2.27
C PHE A 76 -10.66 0.55 1.36
N ARG A 77 -11.95 0.25 1.59
CA ARG A 77 -12.79 -0.49 0.65
C ARG A 77 -13.40 0.47 -0.35
N SER A 78 -12.77 0.60 -1.50
CA SER A 78 -13.28 1.40 -2.62
C SER A 78 -12.66 0.94 -3.94
N LYS A 79 -13.37 1.24 -5.02
CA LYS A 79 -12.91 1.06 -6.40
C LYS A 79 -12.38 2.36 -7.03
N SER A 80 -12.37 3.47 -6.30
CA SER A 80 -12.00 4.80 -6.80
C SER A 80 -11.06 5.51 -5.83
N ILE A 81 -9.93 5.97 -6.38
CA ILE A 81 -8.97 6.81 -5.68
C ILE A 81 -9.59 8.16 -5.31
N GLU A 82 -10.41 8.72 -6.21
CA GLU A 82 -11.08 10.02 -6.05
C GLU A 82 -12.03 9.98 -4.86
N GLN A 83 -12.84 8.92 -4.75
CA GLN A 83 -13.73 8.73 -3.60
C GLN A 83 -12.97 8.64 -2.28
N VAL A 84 -11.83 7.94 -2.26
CA VAL A 84 -10.99 7.87 -1.05
C VAL A 84 -10.37 9.23 -0.73
N LYS A 85 -9.94 10.00 -1.73
CA LYS A 85 -9.47 11.38 -1.54
C LYS A 85 -10.54 12.27 -0.91
N GLU A 86 -11.81 12.13 -1.29
CA GLU A 86 -12.93 12.84 -0.66
C GLU A 86 -13.09 12.45 0.81
N TRP A 87 -13.05 11.16 1.13
CA TRP A 87 -13.13 10.70 2.53
C TRP A 87 -11.95 11.20 3.36
N LEU A 88 -10.75 11.23 2.80
CA LEU A 88 -9.56 11.77 3.47
C LEU A 88 -9.69 13.26 3.79
N GLN A 89 -10.45 14.04 3.02
CA GLN A 89 -10.71 15.46 3.34
C GLN A 89 -11.53 15.66 4.62
N THR A 90 -12.13 14.60 5.17
CA THR A 90 -12.85 14.68 6.46
C THR A 90 -11.92 14.56 7.68
N ASP A 91 -10.64 14.26 7.47
CA ASP A 91 -9.64 14.06 8.52
C ASP A 91 -8.96 15.39 8.91
N PRO A 92 -9.08 15.84 10.18
CA PRO A 92 -8.45 17.08 10.63
C PRO A 92 -6.93 17.12 10.48
N GLY A 93 -6.25 15.98 10.58
CA GLY A 93 -4.79 15.90 10.39
C GLY A 93 -4.39 15.99 8.92
N VAL A 94 -5.23 15.49 8.01
CA VAL A 94 -5.05 15.71 6.56
C VAL A 94 -5.29 17.17 6.21
N GLN A 95 -6.37 17.79 6.71
CA GLN A 95 -6.68 19.20 6.50
C GLN A 95 -5.57 20.13 7.04
N ALA A 96 -5.04 19.82 8.22
CA ALA A 96 -3.91 20.52 8.81
C ALA A 96 -2.55 20.16 8.17
N ASN A 97 -2.58 19.36 7.09
CA ASN A 97 -1.44 19.02 6.25
C ASN A 97 -0.28 18.41 7.07
N ARG A 98 -0.61 17.57 8.05
CA ARG A 98 0.38 16.95 8.96
C ARG A 98 1.21 15.86 8.28
N TRP A 99 0.71 15.31 7.16
CA TRP A 99 1.34 14.24 6.38
C TRP A 99 1.34 14.55 4.88
N ARG A 100 2.25 13.94 4.12
CA ARG A 100 2.14 13.83 2.66
C ARG A 100 1.27 12.62 2.36
N ILE A 101 0.10 12.87 1.80
CA ILE A 101 -0.85 11.83 1.47
C ILE A 101 -0.55 11.28 0.09
N GLU A 102 -0.43 9.98 0.00
CA GLU A 102 -0.28 9.23 -1.23
C GLU A 102 -1.36 8.16 -1.26
N VAL A 103 -2.09 8.06 -2.37
CA VAL A 103 -3.28 7.22 -2.53
C VAL A 103 -3.07 6.34 -3.74
N LEU A 104 -3.03 5.03 -3.54
CA LEU A 104 -2.64 4.04 -4.53
C LEU A 104 -3.71 2.93 -4.62
N PRO A 105 -3.91 2.33 -5.79
CA PRO A 105 -4.71 1.11 -5.87
C PRO A 105 -3.98 -0.01 -5.10
N TYR A 106 -4.72 -0.97 -4.52
CA TYR A 106 -4.12 -2.02 -3.69
C TYR A 106 -4.49 -3.41 -4.18
N PHE A 107 -3.47 -4.19 -4.54
CA PHE A 107 -3.62 -5.55 -5.08
C PHE A 107 -2.85 -6.55 -4.21
N PRO A 108 -3.45 -7.03 -3.11
CA PRO A 108 -2.83 -8.06 -2.27
C PRO A 108 -2.83 -9.42 -2.97
N HIS A 109 -1.67 -10.07 -3.01
CA HIS A 109 -1.53 -11.47 -3.44
C HIS A 109 -1.49 -12.42 -2.23
N VAL A 110 -0.94 -11.95 -1.11
CA VAL A 110 -0.95 -12.61 0.19
C VAL A 110 -1.55 -11.67 1.23
N GLY A 111 -2.39 -12.19 2.12
CA GLY A 111 -3.10 -11.38 3.12
C GLY A 111 -4.18 -10.50 2.47
N GLY A 112 -4.36 -9.29 2.98
CA GLY A 112 -5.32 -8.33 2.46
C GLY A 112 -5.65 -7.24 3.47
N ALA A 113 -6.93 -6.92 3.59
CA ALA A 113 -7.46 -6.05 4.64
C ALA A 113 -8.76 -6.64 5.18
N CYS A 114 -8.78 -6.91 6.47
CA CYS A 114 -9.91 -7.54 7.15
C CYS A 114 -10.37 -6.64 8.29
N ALA A 115 -11.68 -6.41 8.36
CA ALA A 115 -12.25 -5.67 9.48
C ALA A 115 -12.08 -6.49 10.77
N VAL A 116 -11.61 -5.85 11.83
CA VAL A 116 -11.44 -6.48 13.14
C VAL A 116 -12.51 -5.94 14.08
N THR A 117 -13.20 -6.83 14.78
CA THR A 117 -14.25 -6.46 15.75
C THR A 117 -13.66 -6.31 17.15
N GLU A 118 -14.17 -5.35 17.92
CA GLU A 118 -13.79 -5.19 19.32
C GLU A 118 -14.33 -6.32 20.22
N PRO A 119 -13.59 -6.72 21.27
CA PRO A 119 -12.23 -6.26 21.60
C PRO A 119 -11.16 -6.87 20.69
N TYR A 120 -10.11 -6.12 20.37
CA TYR A 120 -8.98 -6.59 19.57
C TYR A 120 -7.64 -6.33 20.22
N GLU A 121 -6.64 -7.13 19.84
CA GLU A 121 -5.25 -6.97 20.24
C GLU A 121 -4.47 -6.20 19.18
N MET A 122 -3.54 -5.35 19.61
CA MET A 122 -2.61 -4.69 18.73
C MET A 122 -1.31 -5.49 18.62
N THR A 123 -0.69 -5.48 17.45
CA THR A 123 0.57 -6.15 17.16
C THR A 123 1.48 -5.28 16.31
N SER A 124 2.76 -5.63 16.25
CA SER A 124 3.75 -4.95 15.42
C SER A 124 4.30 -5.88 14.34
N TYR A 125 4.40 -5.35 13.13
CA TYR A 125 5.00 -6.04 11.99
C TYR A 125 6.12 -5.19 11.38
N HIS A 126 7.05 -5.86 10.69
CA HIS A 126 7.98 -5.19 9.80
C HIS A 126 7.26 -4.87 8.50
N PHE A 127 7.26 -3.59 8.13
CA PHE A 127 6.68 -3.09 6.90
C PHE A 127 7.82 -2.72 5.95
N ILE A 128 7.86 -3.36 4.79
CA ILE A 128 8.83 -3.09 3.74
C ILE A 128 8.07 -2.52 2.56
N ARG A 129 8.42 -1.29 2.16
CA ARG A 129 7.94 -0.66 0.93
C ARG A 129 8.99 -0.83 -0.15
N TYR A 130 8.56 -1.29 -1.33
CA TYR A 130 9.35 -1.28 -2.54
C TYR A 130 8.88 -0.13 -3.44
N THR A 131 9.81 0.69 -3.92
CA THR A 131 9.53 1.76 -4.88
C THR A 131 10.41 1.59 -6.10
N THR A 132 9.82 1.72 -7.28
CA THR A 132 10.55 1.58 -8.55
C THR A 132 11.48 2.77 -8.78
N ASN A 133 12.63 2.49 -9.37
CA ASN A 133 13.64 3.49 -9.68
C ASN A 133 13.93 3.49 -11.20
N ILE A 134 12.87 3.66 -11.99
CA ILE A 134 12.90 3.50 -13.45
C ILE A 134 13.86 4.50 -14.11
N ALA A 135 13.98 5.71 -13.57
CA ALA A 135 14.86 6.75 -14.13
C ALA A 135 16.35 6.40 -14.14
N LYS A 136 16.78 5.41 -13.33
CA LYS A 136 18.19 5.00 -13.22
C LYS A 136 18.47 3.63 -13.82
N PHE A 137 17.47 2.99 -14.42
CA PHE A 137 17.55 1.58 -14.80
C PHE A 137 17.44 1.37 -16.32
N ASN A 138 18.15 0.36 -16.84
CA ASN A 138 18.00 -0.05 -18.23
C ASN A 138 16.67 -0.79 -18.41
N ILE A 139 15.70 -0.14 -19.07
CA ILE A 139 14.33 -0.64 -19.25
C ILE A 139 14.29 -2.02 -19.93
N GLN A 140 15.30 -2.36 -20.75
CA GLN A 140 15.36 -3.67 -21.43
C GLN A 140 15.54 -4.86 -20.47
N ASP A 141 16.23 -4.65 -19.35
CA ASP A 141 16.48 -5.70 -18.35
C ASP A 141 15.36 -5.81 -17.30
N ALA A 142 14.51 -4.79 -17.17
CA ALA A 142 13.52 -4.68 -16.10
C ALA A 142 12.57 -5.90 -16.04
N PRO A 143 11.99 -6.42 -17.14
CA PRO A 143 11.11 -7.59 -17.08
C PRO A 143 11.79 -8.84 -16.52
N ARG A 144 13.06 -9.08 -16.90
CA ARG A 144 13.84 -10.21 -16.40
C ARG A 144 14.10 -10.09 -14.90
N ILE A 145 14.34 -8.87 -14.41
CA ILE A 145 14.68 -8.62 -13.01
C ILE A 145 13.44 -8.66 -12.13
N PHE A 146 12.32 -8.08 -12.57
CA PHE A 146 11.04 -8.25 -11.89
C PHE A 146 10.67 -9.73 -11.78
N LYS A 147 10.87 -10.53 -12.84
CA LYS A 147 10.67 -11.97 -12.73
C LYS A 147 11.52 -12.62 -11.62
N LYS A 148 12.80 -12.23 -11.50
CA LYS A 148 13.66 -12.74 -10.42
C LYS A 148 13.18 -12.30 -9.04
N HIS A 149 12.70 -11.07 -8.91
CA HIS A 149 12.08 -10.54 -7.69
C HIS A 149 10.83 -11.34 -7.32
N ASP A 150 9.92 -11.58 -8.27
CA ASP A 150 8.71 -12.37 -8.03
C ASP A 150 9.05 -13.81 -7.58
N ASP A 151 10.04 -14.43 -8.23
CA ASP A 151 10.50 -15.77 -7.86
C ASP A 151 11.15 -15.77 -6.46
N TYR A 152 11.86 -14.69 -6.09
CA TYR A 152 12.43 -14.51 -4.78
C TYR A 152 11.36 -14.34 -3.69
N LEU A 153 10.36 -13.48 -3.92
CA LEU A 153 9.24 -13.29 -3.00
C LEU A 153 8.47 -14.59 -2.76
N LYS A 154 8.28 -15.44 -3.80
CA LYS A 154 7.68 -16.77 -3.63
C LYS A 154 8.45 -17.64 -2.65
N GLU A 155 9.78 -17.60 -2.65
CA GLU A 155 10.58 -18.35 -1.68
C GLU A 155 10.46 -17.76 -0.27
N ILE A 156 10.45 -16.43 -0.12
CA ILE A 156 10.25 -15.80 1.19
C ILE A 156 8.86 -16.13 1.76
N ILE A 157 7.81 -16.11 0.93
CA ILE A 157 6.44 -16.44 1.36
C ILE A 157 6.37 -17.85 1.95
N LYS A 158 7.10 -18.82 1.39
CA LYS A 158 7.15 -20.21 1.90
C LYS A 158 7.72 -20.33 3.30
N THR A 159 8.46 -19.33 3.80
CA THR A 159 8.99 -19.34 5.18
C THR A 159 7.88 -19.24 6.24
N GLY A 160 6.68 -18.78 5.86
CA GLY A 160 5.55 -18.60 6.78
C GLY A 160 5.60 -17.32 7.61
N ASN A 161 6.62 -16.47 7.40
CA ASN A 161 6.77 -15.19 8.11
C ASN A 161 6.13 -14.00 7.37
N VAL A 162 5.72 -14.17 6.11
CA VAL A 162 5.03 -13.13 5.34
C VAL A 162 3.56 -13.09 5.73
N ILE A 163 3.11 -11.91 6.18
CA ILE A 163 1.72 -11.60 6.50
C ILE A 163 1.00 -11.02 5.28
N THR A 164 1.68 -10.16 4.53
CA THR A 164 1.12 -9.50 3.36
C THR A 164 2.19 -9.33 2.29
N GLU A 165 1.81 -9.58 1.05
CA GLU A 165 2.56 -9.17 -0.14
C GLU A 165 1.54 -8.61 -1.13
N ALA A 166 1.83 -7.42 -1.64
CA ALA A 166 0.90 -6.70 -2.49
C ALA A 166 1.63 -5.73 -3.41
N THR A 167 1.01 -5.41 -4.55
CA THR A 167 1.46 -4.38 -5.47
C THR A 167 0.50 -3.19 -5.51
N PHE A 168 1.00 -2.07 -6.01
CA PHE A 168 0.23 -0.83 -6.18
C PHE A 168 -0.13 -0.51 -7.64
N GLY A 169 -0.14 -1.54 -8.50
CA GLY A 169 -0.29 -1.41 -9.94
C GLY A 169 1.06 -1.39 -10.67
N ASP A 170 0.99 -1.23 -11.99
CA ASP A 170 2.17 -1.22 -12.84
C ASP A 170 3.09 -0.07 -12.44
N ASP A 171 4.39 -0.36 -12.25
CA ASP A 171 5.44 0.62 -11.95
C ASP A 171 5.35 1.36 -10.60
N GLU A 172 4.30 1.21 -9.80
CA GLU A 172 4.16 1.87 -8.48
C GLU A 172 4.85 1.11 -7.33
N GLY A 173 5.42 -0.06 -7.64
CA GLY A 173 6.07 -0.95 -6.67
C GLY A 173 5.05 -1.72 -5.83
N GLY A 174 5.39 -1.95 -4.56
CA GLY A 174 4.60 -2.80 -3.70
C GLY A 174 5.06 -2.83 -2.25
N ILE A 175 4.51 -3.75 -1.47
CA ILE A 175 4.84 -3.92 -0.06
C ILE A 175 5.02 -5.39 0.30
N LEU A 176 5.85 -5.62 1.31
CA LEU A 176 5.95 -6.88 2.03
C LEU A 176 5.83 -6.59 3.52
N ILE A 177 4.92 -7.28 4.20
CA ILE A 177 4.72 -7.17 5.65
C ILE A 177 5.10 -8.51 6.28
N MET A 178 6.01 -8.48 7.25
CA MET A 178 6.56 -9.68 7.88
C MET A 178 6.39 -9.65 9.40
N LYS A 179 6.11 -10.83 9.97
CA LYS A 179 6.13 -11.08 11.43
C LYS A 179 7.47 -11.66 11.88
N GLY A 180 7.70 -11.62 13.18
CA GLY A 180 8.94 -12.10 13.80
C GLY A 180 10.11 -11.14 13.58
N ASP A 181 11.32 -11.62 13.83
CA ASP A 181 12.54 -10.82 13.61
C ASP A 181 12.86 -10.73 12.13
N LEU A 182 13.12 -9.50 11.65
CA LEU A 182 13.58 -9.26 10.29
C LEU A 182 15.11 -9.15 10.26
N ASP A 183 15.77 -10.13 9.63
CA ASP A 183 17.11 -9.92 9.10
C ASP A 183 17.01 -9.08 7.81
N LYS A 184 17.50 -7.84 7.89
CA LYS A 184 17.47 -6.91 6.75
C LYS A 184 18.19 -7.46 5.52
N ALA A 185 19.19 -8.33 5.72
CA ALA A 185 19.91 -8.96 4.62
C ALA A 185 18.99 -9.78 3.71
N VAL A 186 17.90 -10.35 4.24
CA VAL A 186 16.89 -11.03 3.43
C VAL A 186 16.34 -10.06 2.38
N ILE A 187 15.84 -8.91 2.81
CA ILE A 187 15.26 -7.91 1.89
C ILE A 187 16.32 -7.32 0.95
N GLU A 188 17.51 -7.04 1.47
CA GLU A 188 18.61 -6.45 0.68
C GLU A 188 19.20 -7.41 -0.36
N THR A 189 19.00 -8.73 -0.20
CA THR A 189 19.45 -9.73 -1.17
C THR A 189 18.50 -9.95 -2.35
N ASP A 190 17.32 -9.33 -2.31
CA ASP A 190 16.36 -9.35 -3.41
C ASP A 190 17.02 -8.92 -4.73
N PRO A 191 16.90 -9.70 -5.82
CA PRO A 191 17.54 -9.39 -7.09
C PRO A 191 17.22 -7.99 -7.63
N ALA A 192 15.97 -7.52 -7.51
CA ALA A 192 15.59 -6.19 -7.99
C ALA A 192 16.12 -5.07 -7.10
N VAL A 193 16.30 -5.34 -5.79
CA VAL A 193 16.96 -4.39 -4.88
C VAL A 193 18.46 -4.32 -5.16
N ARG A 194 19.13 -5.47 -5.30
CA ARG A 194 20.57 -5.54 -5.60
C ARG A 194 20.94 -4.94 -6.95
N GLU A 195 20.11 -5.18 -7.96
CA GLU A 195 20.29 -4.61 -9.30
C GLU A 195 19.86 -3.11 -9.33
N GLY A 196 19.29 -2.56 -8.24
CA GLY A 196 18.98 -1.13 -8.08
C GLY A 196 17.67 -0.68 -8.75
N LEU A 197 16.90 -1.64 -9.26
CA LEU A 197 15.58 -1.42 -9.87
C LEU A 197 14.53 -1.05 -8.83
N LEU A 198 14.59 -1.67 -7.64
CA LEU A 198 13.75 -1.36 -6.50
C LEU A 198 14.55 -0.72 -5.37
N GLN A 199 13.97 0.31 -4.77
CA GLN A 199 14.42 0.89 -3.51
C GLN A 199 13.53 0.39 -2.38
N ILE A 200 14.12 0.26 -1.17
CA ILE A 200 13.39 -0.22 0.00
C ILE A 200 13.32 0.83 1.09
N GLU A 201 12.16 0.90 1.73
CA GLU A 201 11.97 1.56 3.02
C GLU A 201 11.44 0.55 4.03
N ILE A 202 12.08 0.45 5.20
CA ILE A 202 11.69 -0.48 6.26
C ILE A 202 11.23 0.30 7.48
N GLN A 203 10.00 0.05 7.91
CA GLN A 203 9.39 0.65 9.09
C GLN A 203 8.79 -0.44 9.99
N LYS A 204 8.42 -0.06 11.22
CA LYS A 204 7.57 -0.89 12.08
C LYS A 204 6.14 -0.36 12.01
N LEU A 205 5.21 -1.24 11.66
CA LEU A 205 3.78 -0.95 11.59
C LEU A 205 3.11 -1.49 12.86
N TRP A 206 2.36 -0.65 13.56
CA TRP A 206 1.51 -1.06 14.66
C TRP A 206 0.05 -1.09 14.19
N ILE A 207 -0.60 -2.25 14.30
CA ILE A 207 -1.92 -2.48 13.69
C ILE A 207 -2.72 -3.51 14.50
N ALA A 208 -4.05 -3.50 14.36
CA ALA A 208 -4.91 -4.53 14.93
C ALA A 208 -4.57 -5.90 14.33
N LYS A 209 -4.37 -6.89 15.20
CA LYS A 209 -4.12 -8.28 14.81
C LYS A 209 -5.33 -8.84 14.06
N GLY A 210 -5.09 -9.48 12.92
CA GLY A 210 -6.11 -9.91 11.97
C GLY A 210 -6.50 -8.83 10.95
N GLY A 211 -6.04 -7.59 11.13
CA GLY A 211 -6.36 -6.46 10.26
C GLY A 211 -5.81 -6.58 8.84
N LEU A 212 -4.85 -7.48 8.61
CA LEU A 212 -4.24 -7.74 7.31
C LEU A 212 -4.63 -9.10 6.73
N CYS A 213 -5.73 -9.68 7.24
CA CYS A 213 -6.23 -11.01 6.88
C CYS A 213 -5.22 -12.14 7.13
N GLU A 214 -4.30 -11.97 8.09
CA GLU A 214 -3.42 -13.05 8.50
C GLU A 214 -4.20 -14.22 9.10
N LYS A 215 -3.76 -15.44 8.78
CA LYS A 215 -4.31 -16.70 9.31
C LYS A 215 -3.54 -17.17 10.53
#